data_AF-A0A9D0I724-F1
#
_entry.id   AF-A0A9D0I724-F1
#
_cell.length_a   1.000
_cell.length_b   1.000
_cell.length_c   1.000
_cell.angle_alpha   90.00
_cell.angle_beta   90.00
_cell.angle_gamma   90.00
#
_symmetry.space_group_name_H-M   'P 1'
#
loop_
_entity.id
_entity.type
_entity.pdbx_description
1 polymer ?
#
loop_
_entity_poly.entity_id
_entity_poly.type
_entity_poly.pdbx_seq_one_letter_code
_entity_poly.pdbx_strand_id
1 'polypeptide(L)'
;AKFAIHNFEDRSSQEIIGSSDLFLGYFDYTPRIVREEEVPSADSVLGHFKERMHGLNTEQVVEEAKRCMSCGLCFECDNCVIFCPQDAIFRVKKNEATTGRYVDTDYTKCIGCHICHDVCPTGYIQMGLGE
;
A
#
# COMPACT_ATOMS: atom_id res chain seq x y z
N ALA A 1 16.95 -11.12 14.86
CA ALA A 1 16.17 -10.04 15.48
C ALA A 1 14.74 -10.14 14.96
N LYS A 2 13.72 -10.34 15.82
CA LYS A 2 12.32 -10.52 15.40
C LYS A 2 11.63 -9.22 14.89
N PHE A 3 12.35 -8.11 14.83
CA PHE A 3 11.79 -6.77 14.57
C PHE A 3 12.38 -6.07 13.34
N ALA A 4 13.42 -6.63 12.71
CA ALA A 4 14.06 -5.98 11.59
C ALA A 4 13.34 -6.39 10.30
N ILE A 5 12.37 -5.57 9.85
CA ILE A 5 11.87 -5.64 8.48
C ILE A 5 13.00 -5.09 7.60
N HIS A 6 13.87 -5.98 7.14
CA HIS A 6 14.78 -5.59 6.09
C HIS A 6 13.95 -5.49 4.80
N ASN A 7 13.83 -4.28 4.24
CA ASN A 7 13.20 -3.97 2.95
C ASN A 7 13.84 -4.73 1.73
N PHE A 8 14.69 -5.71 2.00
CA PHE A 8 15.39 -6.58 1.04
C PHE A 8 14.91 -8.04 1.11
N GLU A 9 14.01 -8.40 2.03
CA GLU A 9 13.40 -9.73 2.01
C GLU A 9 12.39 -9.79 0.85
N ASP A 10 12.51 -10.82 0.02
CA ASP A 10 11.59 -11.10 -1.08
C ASP A 10 10.20 -11.37 -0.52
N ARG A 11 9.36 -10.33 -0.49
CA ARG A 11 7.96 -10.40 -0.11
C ARG A 11 7.05 -10.74 -1.28
N SER A 12 7.56 -11.21 -2.42
CA SER A 12 6.72 -11.65 -3.54
C SER A 12 5.78 -12.81 -3.16
N SER A 13 6.13 -13.57 -2.11
CA SER A 13 5.25 -14.60 -1.54
C SER A 13 4.12 -14.04 -0.68
N GLN A 14 4.20 -12.78 -0.26
CA GLN A 14 3.05 -12.06 0.27
C GLN A 14 2.35 -11.46 -0.94
N GLU A 15 1.15 -11.96 -1.24
CA GLU A 15 0.35 -11.61 -2.40
C GLU A 15 0.47 -10.12 -2.77
N ILE A 16 0.94 -9.83 -3.98
CA ILE A 16 1.00 -8.46 -4.50
C ILE A 16 -0.45 -8.01 -4.66
N ILE A 17 -0.92 -7.15 -3.75
CA ILE A 17 -2.28 -6.60 -3.82
C ILE A 17 -2.43 -5.78 -5.10
N GLY A 18 -3.30 -6.25 -5.98
CA GLY A 18 -3.62 -5.59 -7.23
C GLY A 18 -4.50 -4.38 -7.01
N SER A 19 -4.54 -3.46 -7.98
CA SER A 19 -5.46 -2.32 -7.92
C SER A 19 -6.94 -2.74 -7.95
N SER A 20 -7.23 -3.97 -8.42
CA SER A 20 -8.57 -4.58 -8.38
C SER A 20 -9.05 -4.92 -6.98
N ASP A 21 -8.12 -5.11 -6.04
CA ASP A 21 -8.40 -5.61 -4.70
C ASP A 21 -8.39 -4.48 -3.66
N LEU A 22 -8.09 -3.25 -4.10
CA LEU A 22 -8.18 -2.04 -3.31
C LEU A 22 -9.60 -1.50 -3.35
N PHE A 23 -10.11 -1.04 -2.20
CA PHE A 23 -11.32 -0.24 -2.20
C PHE A 23 -11.00 1.24 -2.47
N LEU A 24 -11.02 1.60 -3.75
CA LEU A 24 -10.65 2.95 -4.23
C LEU A 24 -11.60 4.07 -3.79
N GLY A 25 -12.77 3.75 -3.22
CA GLY A 25 -13.74 4.75 -2.77
C GLY A 25 -13.25 5.65 -1.62
N TYR A 26 -12.16 5.28 -0.96
CA TYR A 26 -11.50 6.08 0.09
C TYR A 26 -10.45 7.06 -0.45
N PHE A 27 -10.13 7.02 -1.75
CA PHE A 27 -9.04 7.79 -2.33
C PHE A 27 -9.52 8.69 -3.46
N ASP A 28 -9.24 9.98 -3.35
CA ASP A 28 -9.50 10.93 -4.43
C ASP A 28 -8.60 10.66 -5.63
N TYR A 29 -9.16 10.79 -6.83
CA TYR A 29 -8.38 10.70 -8.05
C TYR A 29 -7.37 11.86 -8.11
N THR A 30 -6.08 11.50 -8.14
CA THR A 30 -4.98 12.44 -8.37
C THR A 30 -4.18 11.97 -9.58
N PRO A 31 -4.02 12.78 -10.64
CA PRO A 31 -3.23 12.41 -11.81
C PRO A 31 -1.76 12.19 -11.42
N ARG A 32 -1.11 11.26 -12.12
CA ARG A 32 0.31 10.97 -11.91
C ARG A 32 1.18 12.12 -12.42
N ILE A 33 2.20 12.49 -11.64
CA ILE A 33 3.23 13.40 -12.12
C ILE A 33 4.12 12.65 -13.12
N VAL A 34 4.01 13.02 -14.40
CA VAL A 34 4.79 12.41 -15.48
C VAL A 34 6.18 13.05 -15.50
N ARG A 35 7.23 12.22 -15.51
CA ARG A 35 8.62 12.68 -15.63
C ARG A 35 8.86 13.26 -17.02
N GLU A 36 9.69 14.29 -17.08
CA GLU A 36 10.10 14.87 -18.35
C GLU A 36 11.11 13.95 -19.05
N GLU A 37 10.93 13.79 -20.36
CA GLU A 37 11.87 13.05 -21.20
C GLU A 37 12.52 13.98 -22.24
N GLU A 38 13.83 13.93 -22.36
CA GLU A 38 14.58 14.58 -23.42
C GLU A 38 14.94 13.55 -24.50
N VAL A 39 14.25 13.63 -25.64
CA VAL A 39 14.43 12.72 -26.78
C VAL A 39 15.01 13.52 -27.95
N PRO A 40 16.21 13.17 -28.47
CA PRO A 40 16.78 13.87 -29.60
C PRO A 40 15.96 13.63 -30.86
N SER A 41 15.96 14.61 -31.76
CA SER A 41 15.44 14.44 -33.11
C SER A 41 16.45 13.68 -33.98
N ALA A 42 16.02 13.25 -35.16
CA ALA A 42 16.92 12.57 -36.12
C ALA A 42 18.17 13.42 -36.45
N ASP A 43 18.01 14.75 -36.52
CA ASP A 43 19.10 15.68 -36.86
C ASP A 43 20.06 15.95 -35.70
N SER A 44 19.64 15.69 -34.46
CA SER A 44 20.42 15.96 -33.25
C SER A 44 20.88 14.71 -32.51
N VAL A 45 20.67 13.51 -33.08
CA VAL A 45 21.01 12.24 -32.43
C VAL A 45 22.52 12.02 -32.29
N LEU A 46 23.33 12.51 -33.25
CA LEU A 46 24.78 12.34 -33.22
C LEU A 46 25.39 13.28 -32.16
N GLY A 47 26.05 12.68 -31.17
CA GLY A 47 26.69 13.43 -30.07
C GLY A 47 25.75 13.83 -28.93
N HIS A 48 24.49 13.34 -28.93
CA HIS A 48 23.54 13.62 -27.85
C HIS A 48 23.72 12.65 -26.67
N PHE A 49 24.41 13.10 -25.64
CA PHE A 49 24.67 12.35 -24.40
C PHE A 49 23.93 12.92 -23.19
N LYS A 50 22.89 13.73 -23.40
CA LYS A 50 22.09 14.26 -22.29
C LYS A 50 21.25 13.16 -21.66
N GLU A 51 20.92 13.36 -20.38
CA GLU A 51 20.04 12.46 -19.64
C GLU A 51 18.66 12.40 -20.30
N ARG A 52 18.18 11.17 -20.53
CA ARG A 52 16.90 10.95 -21.22
C ARG A 52 15.71 11.20 -20.31
N MET A 53 15.77 10.78 -19.05
CA MET A 53 14.68 10.91 -18.08
C MET A 53 15.09 11.86 -16.98
N HIS A 54 14.42 12.99 -16.87
CA HIS A 54 14.66 13.93 -15.80
C HIS A 54 13.90 13.50 -14.55
N GLY A 55 14.61 13.44 -13.42
CA GLY A 55 14.01 13.13 -12.12
C GLY A 55 12.97 14.18 -11.70
N LEU A 56 12.03 13.76 -10.85
CA LEU A 56 11.13 14.71 -10.19
C LEU A 56 11.95 15.59 -9.23
N ASN A 57 11.64 16.87 -9.16
CA ASN A 57 12.19 17.73 -8.12
C ASN A 57 11.60 17.37 -6.74
N THR A 58 12.19 17.89 -5.67
CA THR A 58 11.82 17.54 -4.28
C THR A 58 10.32 17.74 -4.02
N GLU A 59 9.75 18.85 -4.50
CA GLU A 59 8.34 19.18 -4.31
C GLU A 59 7.45 18.16 -5.05
N GLN A 60 7.78 17.84 -6.31
CA GLN A 60 7.08 16.83 -7.10
C GLN A 60 7.20 15.43 -6.47
N VAL A 61 8.36 15.07 -5.91
CA VAL A 61 8.55 13.78 -5.22
C VAL A 61 7.63 13.69 -4.01
N VAL A 62 7.53 14.75 -3.20
CA VAL A 62 6.67 14.77 -2.02
C VAL A 62 5.19 14.64 -2.42
N GLU A 63 4.76 15.36 -3.46
CA GLU A 63 3.38 15.26 -3.95
C GLU A 63 3.05 13.87 -4.54
N GLU A 64 3.97 13.28 -5.31
CA GLU A 64 3.78 11.93 -5.84
C GLU A 64 3.76 10.88 -4.71
N ALA A 65 4.57 11.04 -3.66
CA ALA A 65 4.59 10.14 -2.51
C ALA A 65 3.27 10.15 -1.71
N LYS A 66 2.58 11.30 -1.63
CA LYS A 66 1.26 11.41 -0.98
C LYS A 66 0.16 10.63 -1.70
N ARG A 67 0.35 10.24 -2.96
CA ARG A 67 -0.59 9.39 -3.71
C ARG A 67 -0.53 7.92 -3.32
N CYS A 68 0.40 7.52 -2.44
CA CYS A 68 0.53 6.15 -1.96
C CYS A 68 -0.72 5.69 -1.19
N MET A 69 -1.33 4.59 -1.64
CA MET A 69 -2.53 4.01 -1.02
C MET A 69 -2.21 2.94 0.04
N SER A 70 -0.93 2.73 0.39
CA SER A 70 -0.48 1.66 1.31
C SER A 70 -1.01 0.26 0.94
N CYS A 71 -1.04 -0.09 -0.35
CA CYS A 71 -1.55 -1.38 -0.82
C CYS A 71 -0.91 -2.57 -0.08
N GLY A 72 -1.76 -3.47 0.43
CA GLY A 72 -1.35 -4.63 1.23
C GLY A 72 -0.85 -4.34 2.64
N LEU A 73 -0.88 -3.08 3.09
CA LEU A 73 -0.46 -2.70 4.44
C LEU A 73 -1.61 -1.99 5.18
N CYS A 74 -1.75 -2.28 6.46
CA CYS A 74 -2.63 -1.51 7.33
C CYS A 74 -2.04 -0.11 7.52
N PHE A 75 -2.88 0.93 7.50
CA PHE A 75 -2.49 2.30 7.85
C PHE A 75 -3.33 2.89 9.00
N GLU A 76 -3.93 2.02 9.82
CA GLU A 76 -4.69 2.41 11.02
C GLU A 76 -5.91 3.29 10.72
N CYS A 77 -6.62 3.04 9.62
CA CYS A 77 -7.88 3.72 9.30
C CYS A 77 -9.07 3.29 10.18
N ASP A 78 -8.92 2.22 10.97
CA ASP A 78 -9.91 1.63 11.89
C ASP A 78 -11.25 1.16 11.30
N ASN A 79 -11.47 1.25 9.98
CA ASN A 79 -12.72 0.78 9.38
C ASN A 79 -13.05 -0.67 9.77
N CYS A 80 -12.08 -1.57 9.68
CA CYS A 80 -12.25 -2.98 10.06
C CYS A 80 -12.60 -3.17 11.55
N VAL A 81 -12.14 -2.28 12.43
CA VAL A 81 -12.49 -2.30 13.87
C VAL A 81 -13.91 -1.79 14.07
N ILE A 82 -14.26 -0.67 13.45
CA ILE A 82 -15.56 0.01 13.60
C ILE A 82 -16.70 -0.83 13.02
N PHE A 83 -16.50 -1.45 11.86
CA PHE A 83 -17.55 -2.19 11.16
C PHE A 83 -17.64 -3.67 11.56
N CYS A 84 -16.75 -4.16 12.45
CA CYS A 84 -16.84 -5.55 12.90
C CYS A 84 -18.05 -5.72 13.84
N PRO A 85 -19.06 -6.53 13.48
CA PRO A 85 -20.26 -6.68 14.29
C PRO A 85 -20.04 -7.53 15.56
N GLN A 86 -18.87 -8.14 15.71
CA GLN A 86 -18.53 -9.06 16.81
C GLN A 86 -17.39 -8.53 17.69
N ASP A 87 -16.89 -7.31 17.42
CA ASP A 87 -15.68 -6.78 18.07
C ASP A 87 -14.49 -7.78 18.03
N ALA A 88 -14.37 -8.50 16.91
CA ALA A 88 -13.33 -9.49 16.70
C ALA A 88 -12.01 -8.86 16.23
N ILE A 89 -12.04 -7.68 15.61
CA ILE A 89 -10.83 -6.98 15.15
C ILE A 89 -10.39 -5.98 16.22
N PHE A 90 -9.11 -6.01 16.59
CA PHE A 90 -8.54 -5.11 17.59
C PHE A 90 -7.18 -4.59 17.17
N ARG A 91 -6.76 -3.44 17.73
CA ARG A 91 -5.43 -2.88 17.47
C ARG A 91 -4.35 -3.65 18.22
N VAL A 92 -3.27 -3.95 17.53
CA VAL A 92 -2.05 -4.52 18.12
C VAL A 92 -1.37 -3.47 19.01
N LYS A 93 -0.74 -3.89 20.10
CA LYS A 93 0.00 -2.98 20.97
C LYS A 93 1.21 -2.39 20.22
N LYS A 94 1.53 -1.12 20.45
CA LYS A 94 2.60 -0.40 19.75
C LYS A 94 3.99 -1.05 19.87
N ASN A 95 4.26 -1.79 20.94
CA ASN A 95 5.51 -2.51 21.16
C ASN A 95 5.57 -3.88 20.44
N GLU A 96 4.44 -4.37 19.94
CA GLU A 96 4.29 -5.64 19.22
C GLU A 96 3.96 -5.41 17.73
N ALA A 97 3.46 -4.23 17.40
CA ALA A 97 3.15 -3.81 16.04
C ALA A 97 4.41 -3.74 15.15
N THR A 98 4.22 -4.14 13.89
CA THR A 98 5.24 -4.10 12.84
C THR A 98 4.70 -3.22 11.70
N THR A 99 5.55 -2.59 10.89
CA THR A 99 5.09 -1.69 9.81
C THR A 99 4.03 -2.37 8.93
N GLY A 100 2.85 -1.74 8.86
CA GLY A 100 1.71 -2.24 8.09
C GLY A 100 0.91 -3.35 8.76
N ARG A 101 1.22 -3.74 10.00
CA ARG A 101 0.50 -4.75 10.79
C ARG A 101 0.07 -4.16 12.13
N TYR A 102 -1.07 -3.47 12.11
CA TYR A 102 -1.56 -2.68 13.25
C TYR A 102 -2.87 -3.20 13.83
N VAL A 103 -3.54 -4.14 13.17
CA VAL A 103 -4.73 -4.81 13.67
C VAL A 103 -4.57 -6.32 13.57
N ASP A 104 -5.24 -7.03 14.49
CA ASP A 104 -5.27 -8.48 14.58
C ASP A 104 -6.71 -8.95 14.84
N THR A 105 -6.95 -10.25 14.64
CA THR A 105 -8.28 -10.86 14.70
C THR A 105 -8.38 -11.87 15.85
N ASP A 106 -9.35 -11.68 16.73
CA ASP A 106 -9.79 -12.70 17.68
C ASP A 106 -10.68 -13.72 16.94
N TYR A 107 -10.07 -14.82 16.51
CA TYR A 107 -10.76 -15.89 15.81
C TYR A 107 -11.82 -16.61 16.66
N THR A 108 -11.83 -16.44 17.98
CA THR A 108 -12.89 -17.01 18.84
C THR A 108 -14.20 -16.23 18.73
N LYS A 109 -14.14 -14.96 18.32
CA LYS A 109 -15.29 -14.09 18.07
C LYS A 109 -15.64 -13.94 16.60
N CYS A 110 -14.67 -14.18 15.72
CA CYS A 110 -14.87 -14.03 14.28
C CYS A 110 -15.88 -15.05 13.75
N ILE A 111 -16.93 -14.56 13.10
CA ILE A 111 -17.98 -15.38 12.48
C ILE A 111 -17.83 -15.51 10.95
N GLY A 112 -16.74 -14.99 10.37
CA GLY A 112 -16.52 -15.06 8.92
C GLY A 112 -17.53 -14.25 8.10
N CYS A 113 -17.96 -13.07 8.57
CA CYS A 113 -18.92 -12.22 7.84
C CYS A 113 -18.32 -11.36 6.72
N HIS A 114 -16.99 -11.32 6.59
CA HIS A 114 -16.22 -10.60 5.55
C HIS A 114 -16.34 -9.07 5.54
N ILE A 115 -17.15 -8.46 6.42
CA ILE A 115 -17.31 -6.99 6.47
C ILE A 115 -15.96 -6.27 6.63
N CYS A 116 -15.07 -6.77 7.49
CA CYS A 116 -13.75 -6.17 7.72
C CYS A 116 -12.84 -6.21 6.48
N HIS A 117 -13.00 -7.22 5.62
CA HIS A 117 -12.33 -7.34 4.33
C HIS A 117 -12.90 -6.30 3.36
N ASP A 118 -14.22 -6.24 3.22
CA ASP A 118 -14.89 -5.38 2.23
C ASP A 118 -14.69 -3.88 2.49
N VAL A 119 -14.58 -3.48 3.76
CA VAL A 119 -14.33 -2.08 4.14
C VAL A 119 -12.83 -1.73 4.19
N CYS A 120 -11.93 -2.67 3.88
CA CYS A 120 -10.50 -2.42 3.91
C CYS A 120 -10.06 -1.65 2.66
N PRO A 121 -9.63 -0.37 2.77
CA PRO A 121 -9.17 0.41 1.62
C PRO A 121 -7.94 -0.20 0.91
N THR A 122 -7.07 -0.87 1.67
CA THR A 122 -5.75 -1.28 1.17
C THR A 122 -5.63 -2.74 0.80
N GLY A 123 -6.69 -3.54 0.97
CA GLY A 123 -6.62 -4.98 0.82
C GLY A 123 -5.71 -5.66 1.87
N TYR A 124 -5.46 -5.01 3.01
CA TYR A 124 -4.67 -5.61 4.10
C TYR A 124 -5.39 -6.79 4.76
N ILE A 125 -6.71 -6.69 4.96
CA ILE A 125 -7.51 -7.78 5.50
C ILE A 125 -7.74 -8.77 4.37
N GLN A 126 -7.23 -9.99 4.51
CA GLN A 126 -7.40 -11.08 3.55
C GLN A 126 -8.24 -12.19 4.18
N MET A 127 -9.14 -12.77 3.38
CA MET A 127 -9.96 -13.89 3.82
C MET A 127 -9.26 -15.20 3.46
N GLY A 128 -8.64 -15.81 4.46
CA GLY A 128 -8.10 -17.15 4.37
C GLY A 128 -8.15 -17.77 5.76
N LEU A 129 -8.67 -18.98 5.87
CA LEU A 129 -8.37 -19.82 7.03
C LEU A 129 -6.86 -20.08 6.93
N GLY A 130 -6.07 -19.40 7.77
CA GLY A 130 -4.63 -19.24 7.58
C GLY A 130 -3.91 -20.48 7.05
N GLU A 131 -3.29 -20.33 5.89
CA GLU A 131 -2.11 -21.07 5.48
C GLU A 131 -0.87 -20.19 5.71
#